data_AF-A0A387C3Z6-F1
#
_entry.id   AF-A0A387C3Z6-F1
#
_cell.length_a   1.000
_cell.length_b   1.000
_cell.length_c   1.000
_cell.angle_alpha   90.00
_cell.angle_beta   90.00
_cell.angle_gamma   90.00
#
_symmetry.space_group_name_H-M   'P 1'
#
loop_
_entity.id
_entity.type
_entity.pdbx_description
1 polymer ?
#
loop_
_entity_poly.entity_id
_entity_poly.type
_entity_poly.pdbx_seq_one_letter_code
_entity_poly.pdbx_strand_id
1 'polypeptide(L)'
;MRAPTQAWSDALGDMGALPVHGLYHSNTRVIDRLSFEIEGHVLENLRVLEDDARHTTFTLLLRGLPGERADPRFRVERARSVEGGLMSESITFTSGLAAPQRLTAVLRLHADFTPIHLVKDGLRRDDAVADSVTSDESGTVATWSDDGVSLRVTAPGASVRETDAGLELRWQLDVPAGSAPTIGWTAELDDERAVVQAAPDDPGWDPEAVPAFDLRVRRWVDRALTDLAALRVTLHDQDEPFLAAGAPWFLTLFGRDALWAAQFMLPLDPQLALSTLRSLAQLQGTAVNPHTAEQPGKIMHELRPTALELPQQKIMLPPLYYGTIDATPLWIVLLRDTWRAGVSGAEITALLPNLRAALEWMRDYATGDDGFLRYIDESGRGLSNQGWKDSDDSIQWHDGRLAEGPIALCEVQGYAYAAAIAGAELLESFGEQGGEEWRSWATALRTRFNEAFWVPSPDGDYPAIALDAHGDRVDSVASNMGHLLGTGIVSPKQAALIARRLLSPELHSGFGLRTMSTADAGYWPLSYHGGSVWAHDTAIAVLGLAREGFRREARELADGLISAAIRLGFRMPELHSGDERRGTESPVPYPAACRPQAWSAAAAIAIAFAIR
;
A
#
# COMPACT_ATOMS: atom_id res chain seq x y z
N MET A 1 11.85 0.03 -7.98
CA MET A 1 10.78 1.04 -8.07
C MET A 1 11.15 2.27 -7.26
N ARG A 2 10.72 3.43 -7.76
CA ARG A 2 10.57 4.69 -7.01
C ARG A 2 9.29 5.30 -7.53
N ALA A 3 8.28 5.42 -6.66
CA ALA A 3 6.96 5.88 -7.04
C ALA A 3 7.05 7.23 -7.79
N PRO A 4 6.25 7.44 -8.86
CA PRO A 4 5.18 6.57 -9.34
C PRO A 4 5.65 5.49 -10.35
N THR A 5 6.96 5.23 -10.48
CA THR A 5 7.51 4.28 -11.47
C THR A 5 7.90 2.95 -10.84
N GLN A 6 7.52 1.85 -11.50
CA GLN A 6 7.72 0.49 -11.00
C GLN A 6 7.94 -0.50 -12.14
N ALA A 7 8.77 -1.52 -11.88
CA ALA A 7 9.11 -2.55 -12.85
C ALA A 7 8.97 -3.93 -12.22
N TRP A 8 8.20 -4.81 -12.85
CA TRP A 8 7.88 -6.15 -12.36
C TRP A 8 8.31 -7.19 -13.38
N SER A 9 9.13 -8.14 -12.95
CA SER A 9 9.73 -9.14 -13.83
C SER A 9 9.97 -10.47 -13.11
N ASP A 10 10.30 -11.49 -13.88
CA ASP A 10 10.78 -12.77 -13.36
C ASP A 10 12.22 -12.69 -12.82
N ALA A 11 12.76 -13.86 -12.46
CA ALA A 11 14.12 -13.99 -11.95
C ALA A 11 15.22 -13.75 -13.00
N LEU A 12 14.92 -13.72 -14.29
CA LEU A 12 15.86 -13.32 -15.35
C LEU A 12 15.84 -11.80 -15.60
N GLY A 13 14.88 -11.11 -15.00
CA GLY A 13 14.59 -9.70 -15.28
C GLY A 13 13.63 -9.53 -16.46
N ASP A 14 13.04 -10.60 -16.99
CA ASP A 14 12.15 -10.53 -18.14
C ASP A 14 10.70 -10.27 -17.71
N MET A 15 9.97 -9.55 -18.56
CA MET A 15 8.57 -9.15 -18.36
C MET A 15 7.68 -9.89 -19.35
N GLY A 16 6.48 -10.29 -18.92
CA GLY A 16 5.45 -10.92 -19.76
C GLY A 16 5.05 -12.34 -19.36
N ALA A 17 5.80 -13.00 -18.48
CA ALA A 17 5.45 -14.36 -18.00
C ALA A 17 4.24 -14.40 -17.05
N LEU A 18 3.97 -13.30 -16.32
CA LEU A 18 2.80 -13.15 -15.45
C LEU A 18 2.01 -11.89 -15.85
N PRO A 19 0.69 -11.86 -15.65
CA PRO A 19 -0.15 -10.70 -15.99
C PRO A 19 0.31 -9.37 -15.35
N VAL A 20 0.90 -9.43 -14.16
CA VAL A 20 1.42 -8.25 -13.41
C VAL A 20 2.81 -7.78 -13.88
N HIS A 21 3.49 -8.55 -14.75
CA HIS A 21 4.79 -8.10 -15.25
C HIS A 21 4.64 -6.85 -16.13
N GLY A 22 5.66 -6.02 -16.09
CA GLY A 22 5.77 -4.83 -16.92
C GLY A 22 6.48 -3.66 -16.24
N LEU A 23 6.72 -2.62 -17.03
CA LEU A 23 7.08 -1.29 -16.56
C LEU A 23 5.80 -0.47 -16.45
N TYR A 24 5.60 0.20 -15.32
CA TYR A 24 4.46 1.05 -15.08
C TYR A 24 4.92 2.43 -14.65
N HIS A 25 4.12 3.43 -15.01
CA HIS A 25 4.24 4.80 -14.55
C HIS A 25 2.84 5.32 -14.22
N SER A 26 2.67 5.88 -13.02
CA SER A 26 1.37 6.31 -12.53
C SER A 26 0.34 5.16 -12.61
N ASN A 27 -0.78 5.35 -13.31
CA ASN A 27 -1.84 4.34 -13.47
C ASN A 27 -1.78 3.60 -14.82
N THR A 28 -0.62 3.55 -15.48
CA THR A 28 -0.47 2.96 -16.82
C THR A 28 0.69 1.98 -16.86
N ARG A 29 0.47 0.78 -17.41
CA ARG A 29 1.56 -0.12 -17.81
C ARG A 29 2.06 0.30 -19.19
N VAL A 30 3.29 0.78 -19.25
CA VAL A 30 3.89 1.33 -20.48
C VAL A 30 4.63 0.27 -21.30
N ILE A 31 5.15 -0.78 -20.65
CA ILE A 31 5.77 -1.96 -21.28
C ILE A 31 5.18 -3.21 -20.64
N ASP A 32 4.59 -4.12 -21.40
CA ASP A 32 4.07 -5.41 -20.90
C ASP A 32 5.08 -6.55 -21.05
N ARG A 33 5.91 -6.50 -22.10
CA ARG A 33 6.89 -7.52 -22.44
C ARG A 33 8.27 -6.92 -22.63
N LEU A 34 9.25 -7.57 -22.02
CA LEU A 34 10.66 -7.24 -22.10
C LEU A 34 11.45 -8.53 -21.97
N SER A 35 12.22 -8.92 -22.98
CA SER A 35 13.03 -10.13 -22.93
C SER A 35 14.46 -9.84 -23.33
N PHE A 36 15.43 -10.36 -22.58
CA PHE A 36 16.84 -10.28 -22.91
C PHE A 36 17.42 -11.65 -23.22
N GLU A 37 18.04 -11.79 -24.39
CA GLU A 37 18.68 -13.03 -24.82
C GLU A 37 20.07 -12.79 -25.43
N ILE A 38 20.84 -13.87 -25.51
CA ILE A 38 22.07 -13.93 -26.29
C ILE A 38 21.88 -15.00 -27.35
N GLU A 39 21.99 -14.64 -28.62
CA GLU A 39 21.59 -15.51 -29.73
C GLU A 39 22.30 -16.87 -29.69
N GLY A 40 21.52 -17.95 -29.74
CA GLY A 40 22.04 -19.31 -29.71
C GLY A 40 22.46 -19.82 -28.33
N HIS A 41 22.23 -19.05 -27.27
CA HIS A 41 22.63 -19.40 -25.90
C HIS A 41 21.47 -19.30 -24.90
N VAL A 42 21.54 -20.12 -23.86
CA VAL A 42 20.58 -20.12 -22.74
C VAL A 42 21.20 -19.40 -21.55
N LEU A 43 20.43 -18.49 -20.95
CA LEU A 43 20.78 -17.81 -19.69
C LEU A 43 20.19 -18.57 -18.50
N GLU A 44 21.05 -18.93 -17.56
CA GLU A 44 20.65 -19.57 -16.29
C GLU A 44 20.68 -18.53 -15.16
N ASN A 45 19.59 -18.38 -14.40
CA ASN A 45 19.58 -17.53 -13.22
C ASN A 45 20.40 -18.18 -12.09
N LEU A 46 21.37 -17.45 -11.53
CA LEU A 46 22.05 -17.85 -10.30
C LEU A 46 21.49 -17.16 -9.06
N ARG A 47 21.17 -15.88 -9.19
CA ARG A 47 20.80 -15.03 -8.06
C ARG A 47 20.04 -13.81 -8.53
N VAL A 48 19.04 -13.42 -7.74
CA VAL A 48 18.43 -12.09 -7.77
C VAL A 48 18.79 -11.40 -6.46
N LEU A 49 19.36 -10.21 -6.55
CA LEU A 49 19.70 -9.38 -5.40
C LEU A 49 18.91 -8.08 -5.48
N GLU A 50 18.02 -7.85 -4.51
CA GLU A 50 17.33 -6.58 -4.30
C GLU A 50 18.12 -5.77 -3.27
N ASP A 51 19.11 -5.01 -3.77
CA ASP A 51 20.01 -4.17 -2.97
C ASP A 51 19.20 -3.17 -2.12
N ASP A 52 18.22 -2.54 -2.77
CA ASP A 52 17.18 -1.74 -2.14
C ASP A 52 15.87 -1.86 -2.96
N ALA A 53 14.90 -0.98 -2.75
CA ALA A 53 13.65 -1.01 -3.51
C ALA A 53 13.80 -0.48 -4.94
N ARG A 54 14.83 0.33 -5.25
CA ARG A 54 15.12 0.95 -6.55
C ARG A 54 16.04 0.10 -7.43
N HIS A 55 16.96 -0.65 -6.82
CA HIS A 55 18.05 -1.37 -7.48
C HIS A 55 17.86 -2.89 -7.39
N THR A 56 17.97 -3.57 -8.53
CA THR A 56 17.93 -5.02 -8.59
C THR A 56 19.01 -5.55 -9.52
N THR A 57 19.79 -6.51 -9.05
CA THR A 57 20.85 -7.16 -9.80
C THR A 57 20.50 -8.62 -10.07
N PHE A 58 20.41 -9.00 -11.34
CA PHE A 58 20.24 -10.37 -11.81
C PHE A 58 21.62 -10.92 -12.21
N THR A 59 22.09 -11.93 -11.49
CA THR A 59 23.32 -12.65 -11.83
C THR A 59 22.98 -13.88 -12.65
N LEU A 60 23.42 -13.90 -13.90
CA LEU A 60 23.12 -14.93 -14.88
C LEU A 60 24.40 -15.64 -15.36
N LEU A 61 24.27 -16.89 -15.75
CA LEU A 61 25.32 -17.65 -16.41
C LEU A 61 24.98 -17.91 -17.87
N LEU A 62 25.99 -17.79 -18.72
CA LEU A 62 25.92 -18.25 -20.10
C LEU A 62 26.62 -19.61 -20.22
N ARG A 63 25.99 -20.52 -20.97
CA ARG A 63 26.53 -21.85 -21.27
C ARG A 63 26.63 -22.11 -22.77
N GLY A 64 27.42 -23.12 -23.13
CA GLY A 64 27.57 -23.59 -24.49
C GLY A 64 28.60 -22.81 -25.31
N LEU A 65 29.46 -22.01 -24.68
CA LEU A 65 30.51 -21.27 -25.39
C LEU A 65 31.73 -22.14 -25.74
N PRO A 66 32.42 -21.84 -26.86
CA PRO A 66 33.70 -22.45 -27.17
C PRO A 66 34.73 -22.31 -26.04
N GLY A 67 35.27 -23.44 -25.60
CA GLY A 67 36.29 -23.49 -24.54
C GLY A 67 35.73 -23.60 -23.12
N GLU A 68 34.41 -23.76 -22.96
CA GLU A 68 33.78 -24.07 -21.68
C GLU A 68 34.22 -25.41 -21.07
N ARG A 69 34.05 -25.51 -19.76
CA ARG A 69 34.27 -26.70 -18.94
C ARG A 69 32.99 -27.00 -18.18
N ALA A 70 32.99 -28.07 -17.36
CA ALA A 70 31.87 -28.38 -16.48
C ALA A 70 31.47 -27.17 -15.61
N ASP A 71 32.46 -26.41 -15.13
CA ASP A 71 32.26 -25.13 -14.45
C ASP A 71 32.17 -23.99 -15.49
N PRO A 72 31.01 -23.33 -15.64
CA PRO A 72 30.84 -22.23 -16.57
C PRO A 72 31.67 -21.03 -16.12
N ARG A 73 32.34 -20.36 -17.07
CA ARG A 73 33.22 -19.21 -16.79
C ARG A 73 32.80 -17.95 -17.52
N PHE A 74 31.53 -17.86 -17.87
CA PHE A 74 30.96 -16.67 -18.51
C PHE A 74 29.74 -16.22 -17.71
N ARG A 75 29.83 -15.01 -17.16
CA ARG A 75 28.80 -14.42 -16.30
C ARG A 75 28.22 -13.19 -16.97
N VAL A 76 26.91 -13.05 -16.86
CA VAL A 76 26.18 -11.84 -17.27
C VAL A 76 25.53 -11.24 -16.04
N GLU A 77 25.81 -9.98 -15.76
CA GLU A 77 25.17 -9.24 -14.66
C GLU A 77 24.30 -8.16 -15.26
N ARG A 78 22.98 -8.29 -15.06
CA ARG A 78 21.98 -7.30 -15.46
C ARG A 78 21.58 -6.53 -14.21
N ALA A 79 21.94 -5.25 -14.15
CA ALA A 79 21.57 -4.35 -13.06
C ALA A 79 20.51 -3.37 -13.55
N ARG A 80 19.35 -3.38 -12.90
CA ARG A 80 18.21 -2.50 -13.15
C ARG A 80 18.13 -1.45 -12.04
N SER A 81 17.95 -0.20 -12.43
CA SER A 81 17.60 0.91 -11.53
C SER A 81 16.29 1.54 -11.99
N VAL A 82 15.42 1.88 -11.03
CA VAL A 82 14.13 2.53 -11.28
C VAL A 82 13.99 3.76 -10.40
N GLU A 83 13.93 4.92 -11.06
CA GLU A 83 13.69 6.25 -10.50
C GLU A 83 12.32 6.78 -10.95
N GLY A 84 11.90 7.93 -10.42
CA GLY A 84 10.67 8.59 -10.87
C GLY A 84 10.79 9.04 -12.32
N GLY A 85 10.03 8.42 -13.22
CA GLY A 85 10.05 8.72 -14.66
C GLY A 85 11.20 8.06 -15.44
N LEU A 86 11.97 7.17 -14.82
CA LEU A 86 13.12 6.56 -15.48
C LEU A 86 13.36 5.12 -15.02
N MET A 87 13.48 4.21 -15.98
CA MET A 87 14.12 2.92 -15.77
C MET A 87 15.41 2.86 -16.57
N SER A 88 16.48 2.33 -15.98
CA SER A 88 17.73 2.05 -16.68
C SER A 88 18.16 0.61 -16.42
N GLU A 89 18.75 -0.02 -17.43
CA GLU A 89 19.47 -1.28 -17.24
C GLU A 89 20.88 -1.19 -17.80
N SER A 90 21.82 -1.78 -17.06
CA SER A 90 23.17 -2.06 -17.51
C SER A 90 23.40 -3.57 -17.50
N ILE A 91 24.05 -4.08 -18.55
CA ILE A 91 24.30 -5.50 -18.72
C ILE A 91 25.80 -5.69 -18.95
N THR A 92 26.47 -6.29 -17.97
CA THR A 92 27.92 -6.49 -17.95
C THR A 92 28.25 -7.95 -18.22
N PHE A 93 29.16 -8.19 -19.16
CA PHE A 93 29.56 -9.52 -19.60
C PHE A 93 30.97 -9.83 -19.13
N THR A 94 31.15 -10.79 -18.23
CA THR A 94 32.47 -11.17 -17.70
C THR A 94 32.90 -12.53 -18.23
N SER A 95 34.05 -12.57 -18.92
CA SER A 95 34.61 -13.82 -19.48
C SER A 95 35.89 -14.25 -18.76
N GLY A 96 35.85 -15.42 -18.14
CA GLY A 96 37.02 -16.17 -17.68
C GLY A 96 37.56 -17.17 -18.71
N LEU A 97 37.09 -17.13 -19.95
CA LEU A 97 37.56 -18.01 -21.03
C LEU A 97 38.85 -17.46 -21.64
N ALA A 98 39.70 -18.36 -22.17
CA ALA A 98 41.00 -17.96 -22.74
C ALA A 98 40.87 -17.30 -24.13
N ALA A 99 39.84 -17.66 -24.88
CA ALA A 99 39.55 -17.10 -26.20
C ALA A 99 38.49 -15.98 -26.09
N PRO A 100 38.62 -14.90 -26.88
CA PRO A 100 37.58 -13.89 -26.98
C PRO A 100 36.28 -14.51 -27.50
N GLN A 101 35.15 -14.04 -26.98
CA GLN A 101 33.83 -14.51 -27.36
C GLN A 101 33.13 -13.44 -28.19
N ARG A 102 32.50 -13.83 -29.30
CA ARG A 102 31.66 -12.94 -30.10
C ARG A 102 30.21 -13.29 -29.86
N LEU A 103 29.46 -12.33 -29.38
CA LEU A 103 28.08 -12.52 -28.95
C LEU A 103 27.18 -11.49 -29.62
N THR A 104 25.95 -11.91 -29.92
CA THR A 104 24.88 -10.99 -30.29
C THR A 104 23.89 -10.95 -29.12
N ALA A 105 23.83 -9.82 -28.44
CA ALA A 105 22.87 -9.57 -27.37
C ALA A 105 21.62 -8.93 -27.98
N VAL A 106 20.45 -9.44 -27.63
CA VAL A 106 19.16 -8.99 -28.18
C VAL A 106 18.22 -8.67 -27.03
N LEU A 107 17.70 -7.45 -27.04
CA LEU A 107 16.62 -7.02 -26.16
C LEU A 107 15.37 -6.81 -27.01
N ARG A 108 14.25 -7.43 -26.62
CA ARG A 108 12.94 -7.17 -27.23
C ARG A 108 12.04 -6.51 -26.22
N LEU A 109 11.31 -5.49 -26.65
CA LEU A 109 10.31 -4.82 -25.84
C LEU A 109 9.04 -4.57 -26.63
N HIS A 110 7.92 -4.53 -25.92
CA HIS A 110 6.61 -4.21 -26.47
C HIS A 110 5.96 -3.11 -25.64
N ALA A 111 5.54 -2.03 -26.30
CA ALA A 111 4.81 -0.93 -25.68
C ALA A 111 3.33 -1.29 -25.52
N ASP A 112 2.72 -0.94 -24.38
CA ASP A 112 1.39 -1.43 -23.98
C ASP A 112 0.37 -0.30 -23.73
N PHE A 113 0.69 0.66 -22.87
CA PHE A 113 -0.20 1.74 -22.44
C PHE A 113 -1.57 1.27 -21.88
N THR A 114 -1.61 0.07 -21.30
CA THR A 114 -2.83 -0.46 -20.66
C THR A 114 -3.04 0.20 -19.28
N PRO A 115 -4.22 0.80 -19.01
CA PRO A 115 -4.58 1.29 -17.69
C PRO A 115 -4.53 0.20 -16.61
N ILE A 116 -4.05 0.54 -15.43
CA ILE A 116 -3.73 -0.43 -14.37
C ILE A 116 -4.93 -1.24 -13.88
N HIS A 117 -6.14 -0.67 -13.93
CA HIS A 117 -7.36 -1.37 -13.54
C HIS A 117 -7.71 -2.51 -14.52
N LEU A 118 -7.49 -2.31 -15.82
CA LEU A 118 -7.64 -3.37 -16.82
C LEU A 118 -6.60 -4.47 -16.61
N VAL A 119 -5.34 -4.10 -16.32
CA VAL A 119 -4.29 -5.08 -15.99
C VAL A 119 -4.69 -5.91 -14.77
N LYS A 120 -5.23 -5.27 -13.72
CA LYS A 120 -5.69 -5.94 -12.49
C LYS A 120 -6.81 -6.95 -12.77
N ASP A 121 -7.70 -6.64 -13.71
CA ASP A 121 -8.77 -7.53 -14.18
C ASP A 121 -8.31 -8.60 -15.18
N GLY A 122 -7.01 -8.66 -15.48
CA GLY A 122 -6.44 -9.59 -16.47
C GLY A 122 -6.77 -9.23 -17.92
N LEU A 123 -7.18 -7.98 -18.16
CA LEU A 123 -7.47 -7.42 -19.48
C LEU A 123 -6.26 -6.63 -20.01
N ARG A 124 -6.27 -6.37 -21.32
CA ARG A 124 -5.26 -5.58 -22.02
C ARG A 124 -5.90 -4.73 -23.12
N ARG A 125 -5.25 -3.62 -23.48
CA ARG A 125 -5.60 -2.85 -24.69
C ARG A 125 -5.05 -3.52 -25.95
N ASP A 126 -5.42 -2.97 -27.10
CA ASP A 126 -4.81 -3.28 -28.38
C ASP A 126 -3.36 -2.78 -28.43
N ASP A 127 -2.53 -3.39 -29.28
CA ASP A 127 -1.09 -3.13 -29.35
C ASP A 127 -0.79 -1.67 -29.76
N ALA A 128 0.14 -1.02 -29.04
CA ALA A 128 0.60 0.34 -29.35
C ALA A 128 1.71 0.33 -30.41
N VAL A 129 1.63 1.26 -31.37
CA VAL A 129 2.64 1.45 -32.44
C VAL A 129 3.54 2.64 -32.09
N ALA A 130 4.83 2.55 -32.42
CA ALA A 130 5.76 3.65 -32.19
C ALA A 130 5.42 4.88 -33.04
N ASP A 131 5.48 6.06 -32.43
CA ASP A 131 5.31 7.33 -33.15
C ASP A 131 6.55 7.66 -33.98
N SER A 132 7.73 7.35 -33.46
CA SER A 132 8.99 7.54 -34.16
C SER A 132 10.07 6.57 -33.67
N VAL A 133 10.92 6.14 -34.61
CA VAL A 133 12.13 5.36 -34.34
C VAL A 133 13.27 5.95 -35.16
N THR A 134 14.32 6.40 -34.47
CA THR A 134 15.55 6.90 -35.09
C THR A 134 16.74 6.05 -34.66
N SER A 135 17.59 5.68 -35.62
CA SER A 135 18.80 4.92 -35.36
C SER A 135 19.94 5.45 -36.21
N ASP A 136 21.07 5.72 -35.58
CA ASP A 136 22.30 6.17 -36.20
C ASP A 136 23.51 5.43 -35.61
N GLU A 137 24.74 5.86 -35.94
CA GLU A 137 25.96 5.24 -35.43
C GLU A 137 26.14 5.37 -33.90
N SER A 138 25.43 6.29 -33.24
CA SER A 138 25.48 6.51 -31.80
C SER A 138 24.51 5.62 -31.02
N GLY A 139 23.46 5.10 -31.66
CA GLY A 139 22.52 4.14 -31.08
C GLY A 139 21.09 4.32 -31.60
N THR A 140 20.13 3.85 -30.81
CA THR A 140 18.70 3.91 -31.13
C THR A 140 17.94 4.77 -30.13
N VAL A 141 17.00 5.58 -30.65
CA VAL A 141 15.98 6.27 -29.86
C VAL A 141 14.60 5.93 -30.45
N ALA A 142 13.68 5.47 -29.62
CA ALA A 142 12.30 5.18 -30.02
C ALA A 142 11.32 5.87 -29.07
N THR A 143 10.22 6.40 -29.61
CA THR A 143 9.22 7.16 -28.83
C THR A 143 7.81 6.67 -29.10
N TRP A 144 7.01 6.64 -28.04
CA TRP A 144 5.58 6.37 -28.07
C TRP A 144 4.85 7.41 -27.20
N SER A 145 3.64 7.76 -27.59
CA SER A 145 2.72 8.59 -26.83
C SER A 145 1.30 8.05 -26.98
N ASP A 146 0.61 7.82 -25.87
CA ASP A 146 -0.81 7.47 -25.84
C ASP A 146 -1.49 8.18 -24.67
N ASP A 147 -2.55 8.93 -24.99
CA ASP A 147 -3.43 9.59 -24.02
C ASP A 147 -2.68 10.39 -22.92
N GLY A 148 -1.65 11.16 -23.31
CA GLY A 148 -0.86 12.00 -22.40
C GLY A 148 0.24 11.27 -21.63
N VAL A 149 0.46 9.97 -21.88
CA VAL A 149 1.62 9.22 -21.36
C VAL A 149 2.62 9.03 -22.48
N SER A 150 3.89 9.27 -22.20
CA SER A 150 4.96 9.03 -23.16
C SER A 150 6.01 8.04 -22.65
N LEU A 151 6.59 7.31 -23.60
CA LEU A 151 7.74 6.42 -23.39
C LEU A 151 8.82 6.81 -24.40
N ARG A 152 10.03 7.03 -23.91
CA ARG A 152 11.22 7.21 -24.74
C ARG A 152 12.28 6.19 -24.37
N VAL A 153 12.60 5.30 -25.31
CA VAL A 153 13.64 4.30 -25.15
C VAL A 153 14.93 4.79 -25.81
N THR A 154 16.04 4.78 -25.07
CA THR A 154 17.37 5.07 -25.61
C THR A 154 18.30 3.87 -25.39
N ALA A 155 18.95 3.42 -26.46
CA ALA A 155 19.84 2.25 -26.45
C ALA A 155 21.14 2.56 -27.22
N PRO A 156 22.17 3.09 -26.55
CA PRO A 156 23.45 3.41 -27.18
C PRO A 156 24.11 2.18 -27.81
N GLY A 157 24.65 2.34 -29.03
CA GLY A 157 25.33 1.26 -29.76
C GLY A 157 24.44 0.09 -30.21
N ALA A 158 23.12 0.17 -30.00
CA ALA A 158 22.18 -0.82 -30.50
C ALA A 158 21.74 -0.48 -31.93
N SER A 159 21.67 -1.49 -32.78
CA SER A 159 20.87 -1.43 -34.01
C SER A 159 19.43 -1.82 -33.71
N VAL A 160 18.49 -1.25 -34.47
CA VAL A 160 17.05 -1.45 -34.24
C VAL A 160 16.38 -2.20 -35.39
N ARG A 161 15.39 -3.03 -35.04
CA ARG A 161 14.46 -3.64 -35.97
C ARG A 161 13.05 -3.58 -35.38
N GLU A 162 12.14 -2.97 -36.12
CA GLU A 162 10.71 -3.04 -35.83
C GLU A 162 10.14 -4.38 -36.29
N THR A 163 9.27 -4.96 -35.48
CA THR A 163 8.65 -6.27 -35.72
C THR A 163 7.17 -6.21 -35.30
N ASP A 164 6.36 -7.14 -35.79
CA ASP A 164 4.98 -7.30 -35.31
C ASP A 164 4.89 -7.60 -33.80
N ALA A 165 5.99 -8.04 -33.18
CA ALA A 165 6.08 -8.34 -31.76
C ALA A 165 6.63 -7.19 -30.90
N GLY A 166 6.89 -6.01 -31.50
CA GLY A 166 7.47 -4.84 -30.85
C GLY A 166 8.87 -4.48 -31.39
N LEU A 167 9.66 -3.81 -30.56
CA LEU A 167 10.99 -3.30 -30.91
C LEU A 167 12.09 -4.29 -30.53
N GLU A 168 12.98 -4.61 -31.46
CA GLU A 168 14.16 -5.45 -31.25
C GLU A 168 15.44 -4.61 -31.33
N LEU A 169 16.20 -4.56 -30.22
CA LEU A 169 17.47 -3.87 -30.09
C LEU A 169 18.61 -4.89 -30.06
N ARG A 170 19.61 -4.73 -30.93
CA ARG A 170 20.70 -5.70 -31.11
C ARG A 170 22.07 -5.05 -30.97
N TRP A 171 22.90 -5.64 -30.11
CA TRP A 171 24.31 -5.29 -29.92
C TRP A 171 25.21 -6.42 -30.41
N GLN A 172 26.23 -6.06 -31.19
CA GLN A 172 27.32 -6.95 -31.56
C GLN A 172 28.48 -6.74 -30.59
N LEU A 173 28.86 -7.79 -29.87
CA LEU A 173 29.82 -7.71 -28.76
C LEU A 173 31.03 -8.59 -29.01
N ASP A 174 32.22 -8.00 -28.97
CA ASP A 174 33.47 -8.72 -28.75
C ASP A 174 33.79 -8.67 -27.25
N VAL A 175 33.88 -9.83 -26.59
CA VAL A 175 34.21 -9.98 -25.17
C VAL A 175 35.59 -10.63 -25.03
N PRO A 176 36.67 -9.84 -24.96
CA PRO A 176 38.02 -10.35 -24.69
C PRO A 176 38.14 -11.14 -23.39
N ALA A 177 39.13 -12.03 -23.34
CA ALA A 177 39.47 -12.76 -22.12
C ALA A 177 39.83 -11.80 -20.97
N GLY A 178 39.20 -11.97 -19.81
CA GLY A 178 39.43 -11.13 -18.64
C GLY A 178 38.86 -9.71 -18.73
N SER A 179 38.07 -9.40 -19.76
CA SER A 179 37.36 -8.12 -19.89
C SER A 179 35.93 -8.20 -19.33
N ALA A 180 35.34 -7.03 -19.09
CA ALA A 180 33.97 -6.86 -18.63
C ALA A 180 33.25 -5.74 -19.40
N PRO A 181 33.02 -5.87 -20.72
CA PRO A 181 32.24 -4.88 -21.47
C PRO A 181 30.82 -4.78 -20.93
N THR A 182 30.23 -3.58 -21.05
CA THR A 182 28.88 -3.27 -20.57
C THR A 182 28.09 -2.60 -21.70
N ILE A 183 26.85 -3.04 -21.88
CA ILE A 183 25.83 -2.33 -22.67
C ILE A 183 24.76 -1.80 -21.72
N GLY A 184 23.92 -0.89 -22.19
CA GLY A 184 22.79 -0.43 -21.42
C GLY A 184 21.72 0.22 -22.27
N TRP A 185 20.56 0.42 -21.65
CA TRP A 185 19.42 1.11 -22.24
C TRP A 185 18.61 1.82 -21.15
N THR A 186 17.82 2.81 -21.55
CA THR A 186 16.92 3.56 -20.67
C THR A 186 15.50 3.62 -21.24
N ALA A 187 14.52 3.70 -20.36
CA ALA A 187 13.13 4.07 -20.62
C ALA A 187 12.78 5.30 -19.80
N GLU A 188 12.72 6.45 -20.46
CA GLU A 188 12.22 7.71 -19.91
C GLU A 188 10.69 7.74 -20.08
N LEU A 189 10.00 8.14 -19.02
CA LEU A 189 8.55 8.05 -18.88
C LEU A 189 8.01 9.37 -18.36
N ASP A 190 6.91 9.82 -18.94
CA ASP A 190 6.19 11.02 -18.52
C ASP A 190 4.68 10.79 -18.61
N ASP A 191 3.90 11.37 -17.71
CA ASP A 191 2.44 11.33 -17.72
C ASP A 191 1.92 12.73 -17.39
N GLU A 192 1.46 13.45 -18.42
CA GLU A 192 0.94 14.82 -18.31
C GLU A 192 -0.30 14.90 -17.40
N ARG A 193 -0.91 13.76 -17.06
CA ARG A 193 -2.10 13.66 -16.20
C ARG A 193 -1.74 13.31 -14.77
N ALA A 194 -0.47 13.08 -14.46
CA ALA A 194 -0.02 12.62 -13.16
C ALA A 194 -0.47 13.57 -12.04
N VAL A 195 -1.14 13.00 -11.04
CA VAL A 195 -1.61 13.72 -9.84
C VAL A 195 -0.59 13.67 -8.70
N VAL A 196 0.39 12.80 -8.83
CA VAL A 196 1.50 12.62 -7.90
C VAL A 196 2.82 12.52 -8.65
N GLN A 197 3.90 12.91 -8.00
CA GLN A 197 5.27 12.78 -8.51
C GLN A 197 6.19 12.20 -7.45
N ALA A 198 7.37 11.73 -7.86
CA ALA A 198 8.36 11.23 -6.92
C ALA A 198 8.75 12.33 -5.91
N ALA A 199 8.84 11.99 -4.63
CA ALA A 199 9.39 12.94 -3.66
C ALA A 199 10.85 13.27 -4.02
N PRO A 200 11.25 14.56 -3.98
CA PRO A 200 12.55 14.99 -4.51
C PRO A 200 13.73 14.40 -3.72
N ASP A 201 13.63 14.41 -2.39
CA ASP A 201 14.70 13.99 -1.49
C ASP A 201 14.44 12.62 -0.85
N ASP A 202 15.51 11.95 -0.44
CA ASP A 202 15.41 10.76 0.41
C ASP A 202 15.10 11.16 1.86
N PRO A 203 14.34 10.35 2.62
CA PRO A 203 13.79 10.79 3.91
C PRO A 203 14.81 10.88 5.05
N GLY A 204 16.03 10.37 4.86
CA GLY A 204 17.06 10.36 5.91
C GLY A 204 16.72 9.53 7.15
N TRP A 205 15.72 8.63 7.07
CA TRP A 205 15.33 7.77 8.18
C TRP A 205 16.48 6.87 8.63
N ASP A 206 16.81 6.93 9.92
CA ASP A 206 17.83 6.09 10.54
C ASP A 206 17.18 4.82 11.15
N PRO A 207 17.46 3.61 10.61
CA PRO A 207 16.95 2.38 11.20
C PRO A 207 17.46 2.13 12.63
N GLU A 208 18.56 2.74 13.07
CA GLU A 208 19.06 2.67 14.44
C GLU A 208 18.20 3.46 15.44
N ALA A 209 17.41 4.42 14.97
CA ALA A 209 16.47 5.15 15.82
C ALA A 209 15.24 4.31 16.20
N VAL A 210 15.01 3.18 15.50
CA VAL A 210 13.90 2.25 15.80
C VAL A 210 14.36 1.20 16.82
N PRO A 211 13.63 1.01 17.94
CA PRO A 211 13.99 0.02 18.94
C PRO A 211 14.08 -1.40 18.36
N ALA A 212 15.26 -2.03 18.46
CA ALA A 212 15.47 -3.39 17.98
C ALA A 212 15.98 -4.30 19.10
N PHE A 213 15.08 -5.10 19.67
CA PHE A 213 15.40 -6.11 20.69
C PHE A 213 15.64 -7.50 20.09
N ASP A 214 15.42 -7.64 18.79
CA ASP A 214 15.43 -8.88 18.04
C ASP A 214 15.97 -8.62 16.62
N LEU A 215 16.94 -9.41 16.17
CA LEU A 215 17.51 -9.31 14.82
C LEU A 215 16.47 -9.51 13.71
N ARG A 216 15.40 -10.25 13.98
CA ARG A 216 14.28 -10.45 13.05
C ARG A 216 13.47 -9.18 12.86
N VAL A 217 13.21 -8.47 13.97
CA VAL A 217 12.54 -7.16 13.95
C VAL A 217 13.44 -6.16 13.23
N ARG A 218 14.75 -6.16 13.50
CA ARG A 218 15.66 -5.26 12.80
C ARG A 218 15.66 -5.46 11.28
N ARG A 219 15.79 -6.70 10.82
CA ARG A 219 15.72 -7.01 9.38
C ARG A 219 14.40 -6.60 8.74
N TRP A 220 13.29 -6.73 9.48
CA TRP A 220 11.99 -6.27 9.02
C TRP A 220 11.94 -4.75 8.90
N VAL A 221 12.41 -4.01 9.90
CA VAL A 221 12.49 -2.55 9.88
C VAL A 221 13.38 -2.05 8.74
N ASP A 222 14.56 -2.65 8.53
CA ASP A 222 15.47 -2.24 7.45
C ASP A 222 14.78 -2.36 6.08
N ARG A 223 14.14 -3.52 5.80
CA ARG A 223 13.40 -3.72 4.55
C ARG A 223 12.20 -2.77 4.44
N ALA A 224 11.45 -2.57 5.53
CA ALA A 224 10.29 -1.70 5.55
C ALA A 224 10.65 -0.24 5.25
N LEU A 225 11.73 0.30 5.84
CA LEU A 225 12.15 1.68 5.58
C LEU A 225 12.59 1.88 4.14
N THR A 226 13.28 0.91 3.54
CA THR A 226 13.62 0.94 2.11
C THR A 226 12.36 0.94 1.23
N ASP A 227 11.39 0.10 1.56
CA ASP A 227 10.13 0.01 0.80
C ASP A 227 9.29 1.30 0.93
N LEU A 228 9.19 1.84 2.15
CA LEU A 228 8.51 3.12 2.42
C LEU A 228 9.18 4.29 1.70
N ALA A 229 10.52 4.33 1.65
CA ALA A 229 11.25 5.37 0.94
C ALA A 229 10.99 5.33 -0.58
N ALA A 230 10.75 4.14 -1.15
CA ALA A 230 10.35 4.00 -2.54
C ALA A 230 8.87 4.34 -2.81
N LEU A 231 8.03 4.38 -1.78
CA LEU A 231 6.61 4.78 -1.86
C LEU A 231 6.39 6.28 -1.58
N ARG A 232 7.43 7.05 -1.27
CA ARG A 232 7.31 8.50 -1.04
C ARG A 232 7.04 9.26 -2.34
N VAL A 233 5.96 10.02 -2.32
CA VAL A 233 5.51 10.89 -3.41
C VAL A 233 5.08 12.24 -2.85
N THR A 234 4.92 13.23 -3.72
CA THR A 234 4.21 14.48 -3.43
C THR A 234 3.01 14.62 -4.36
N LEU A 235 2.08 15.52 -4.03
CA LEU A 235 1.12 15.99 -5.03
C LEU A 235 1.90 16.67 -6.17
N HIS A 236 1.39 16.60 -7.39
CA HIS A 236 2.01 17.30 -8.52
C HIS A 236 2.20 18.79 -8.21
N ASP A 237 3.36 19.35 -8.58
CA ASP A 237 3.79 20.73 -8.29
C ASP A 237 3.85 21.12 -6.79
N GLN A 238 3.94 20.16 -5.89
CA GLN A 238 4.09 20.39 -4.44
C GLN A 238 5.32 19.67 -3.89
N ASP A 239 5.84 20.18 -2.77
CA ASP A 239 7.01 19.66 -2.06
C ASP A 239 6.68 19.02 -0.71
N GLU A 240 5.41 18.68 -0.46
CA GLU A 240 4.95 18.04 0.79
C GLU A 240 4.88 16.51 0.62
N PRO A 241 5.86 15.74 1.13
CA PRO A 241 5.91 14.30 0.90
C PRO A 241 4.90 13.54 1.76
N PHE A 242 4.29 12.52 1.16
CA PHE A 242 3.49 11.51 1.86
C PHE A 242 3.79 10.12 1.26
N LEU A 243 3.19 9.09 1.85
CA LEU A 243 3.35 7.71 1.38
C LEU A 243 2.18 7.33 0.46
N ALA A 244 2.48 6.92 -0.77
CA ALA A 244 1.50 6.27 -1.64
C ALA A 244 1.07 4.91 -1.05
N ALA A 245 -0.17 4.48 -1.31
CA ALA A 245 -0.72 3.30 -0.63
C ALA A 245 0.07 2.03 -0.91
N GLY A 246 0.31 1.69 -2.18
CA GLY A 246 1.23 0.61 -2.52
C GLY A 246 1.24 0.17 -3.96
N ALA A 247 2.19 -0.70 -4.25
CA ALA A 247 2.55 -1.10 -5.60
C ALA A 247 2.15 -2.58 -5.84
N PRO A 248 1.54 -2.93 -6.99
CA PRO A 248 1.36 -2.06 -8.15
C PRO A 248 0.08 -1.24 -8.16
N TRP A 249 -0.99 -1.71 -7.52
CA TRP A 249 -2.37 -1.32 -7.86
C TRP A 249 -2.81 0.06 -7.34
N PHE A 250 -2.18 0.55 -6.28
CA PHE A 250 -2.65 1.68 -5.49
C PHE A 250 -1.54 2.74 -5.29
N LEU A 251 -0.70 2.94 -6.30
CA LEU A 251 0.51 3.76 -6.21
C LEU A 251 0.20 5.28 -6.33
N THR A 252 -0.69 5.76 -5.47
CA THR A 252 -1.15 7.16 -5.42
C THR A 252 -1.61 7.51 -3.99
N LEU A 253 -2.14 8.71 -3.78
CA LEU A 253 -2.69 9.15 -2.49
C LEU A 253 -4.00 8.44 -2.16
N PHE A 254 -3.98 7.63 -1.11
CA PHE A 254 -5.17 7.15 -0.40
C PHE A 254 -5.16 7.76 1.00
N GLY A 255 -6.22 8.49 1.37
CA GLY A 255 -6.25 9.28 2.60
C GLY A 255 -6.07 8.44 3.84
N ARG A 256 -6.85 7.36 3.97
CA ARG A 256 -6.77 6.45 5.11
C ARG A 256 -5.42 5.75 5.22
N ASP A 257 -4.91 5.19 4.13
CA ASP A 257 -3.63 4.49 4.09
C ASP A 257 -2.48 5.41 4.50
N ALA A 258 -2.46 6.63 3.95
CA ALA A 258 -1.47 7.63 4.28
C ALA A 258 -1.54 8.04 5.75
N LEU A 259 -2.75 8.21 6.32
CA LEU A 259 -2.94 8.52 7.74
C LEU A 259 -2.41 7.42 8.66
N TRP A 260 -2.71 6.15 8.39
CA TRP A 260 -2.20 5.05 9.22
C TRP A 260 -0.70 4.84 9.06
N ALA A 261 -0.18 4.92 7.83
CA ALA A 261 1.26 4.81 7.61
C ALA A 261 2.01 5.95 8.32
N ALA A 262 1.51 7.20 8.24
CA ALA A 262 2.04 8.33 8.98
C ALA A 262 1.94 8.15 10.51
N GLN A 263 0.82 7.64 11.01
CA GLN A 263 0.64 7.34 12.44
C GLN A 263 1.65 6.31 12.96
N PHE A 264 1.96 5.28 12.18
CA PHE A 264 2.97 4.28 12.53
C PHE A 264 4.39 4.82 12.43
N MET A 265 4.65 5.72 11.48
CA MET A 265 5.94 6.38 11.30
C MET A 265 6.18 7.54 12.27
N LEU A 266 5.14 8.03 12.95
CA LEU A 266 5.18 9.19 13.83
C LEU A 266 6.32 9.16 14.88
N PRO A 267 6.67 8.03 15.53
CA PRO A 267 7.79 7.98 16.45
C PRO A 267 9.17 8.23 15.82
N LEU A 268 9.29 8.07 14.49
CA LEU A 268 10.52 8.22 13.73
C LEU A 268 10.56 9.57 12.99
N ASP A 269 9.44 9.98 12.38
CA ASP A 269 9.36 11.17 11.54
C ASP A 269 8.01 11.90 11.70
N PRO A 270 7.92 12.85 12.66
CA PRO A 270 6.75 13.71 12.81
C PRO A 270 6.50 14.65 11.62
N GLN A 271 7.53 14.95 10.81
CA GLN A 271 7.39 15.84 9.66
C GLN A 271 6.64 15.15 8.52
N LEU A 272 6.88 13.84 8.29
CA LEU A 272 6.07 13.05 7.36
C LEU A 272 4.58 13.10 7.72
N ALA A 273 4.24 13.02 9.01
CA ALA A 273 2.86 13.12 9.47
C ALA A 273 2.28 14.51 9.19
N LEU A 274 3.04 15.57 9.45
CA LEU A 274 2.63 16.94 9.12
C LEU A 274 2.40 17.17 7.62
N SER A 275 3.32 16.71 6.78
CA SER A 275 3.20 16.81 5.31
C SER A 275 2.00 16.03 4.78
N THR A 276 1.73 14.85 5.35
CA THR A 276 0.53 14.06 5.06
C THR A 276 -0.75 14.82 5.45
N LEU A 277 -0.79 15.39 6.66
CA LEU A 277 -1.92 16.19 7.15
C LEU A 277 -2.20 17.39 6.25
N ARG A 278 -1.15 18.13 5.84
CA ARG A 278 -1.25 19.28 4.93
C ARG A 278 -1.76 18.88 3.55
N SER A 279 -1.22 17.80 2.97
CA SER A 279 -1.63 17.31 1.65
C SER A 279 -3.12 16.93 1.64
N LEU A 280 -3.59 16.25 2.70
CA LEU A 280 -5.01 15.90 2.84
C LEU A 280 -5.91 17.10 3.15
N ALA A 281 -5.42 18.08 3.92
CA ALA A 281 -6.16 19.30 4.23
C ALA A 281 -6.41 20.17 2.98
N GLN A 282 -5.48 20.17 2.02
CA GLN A 282 -5.64 20.87 0.73
C GLN A 282 -6.76 20.28 -0.13
N LEU A 283 -7.04 18.99 0.05
CA LEU A 283 -8.08 18.23 -0.66
C LEU A 283 -9.32 17.99 0.21
N GLN A 284 -9.48 18.72 1.33
CA GLN A 284 -10.64 18.58 2.20
C GLN A 284 -11.90 19.05 1.47
N GLY A 285 -12.98 18.29 1.58
CA GLY A 285 -14.24 18.57 0.93
C GLY A 285 -14.82 19.92 1.36
N THR A 286 -15.43 20.63 0.41
CA THR A 286 -16.03 21.97 0.62
C THR A 286 -17.46 22.07 0.09
N ALA A 287 -17.91 21.07 -0.68
CA ALA A 287 -19.25 21.00 -1.23
C ALA A 287 -19.96 19.70 -0.82
N VAL A 288 -21.28 19.68 -0.94
CA VAL A 288 -22.08 18.45 -0.88
C VAL A 288 -22.25 17.94 -2.30
N ASN A 289 -21.62 16.82 -2.62
CA ASN A 289 -21.69 16.20 -3.95
C ASN A 289 -21.79 14.67 -3.84
N PRO A 290 -22.99 14.10 -4.03
CA PRO A 290 -23.19 12.65 -3.95
C PRO A 290 -22.35 11.85 -4.96
N HIS A 291 -22.03 12.41 -6.14
CA HIS A 291 -21.25 11.69 -7.15
C HIS A 291 -19.80 11.44 -6.75
N THR A 292 -19.21 12.37 -5.99
CA THR A 292 -17.85 12.23 -5.44
C THR A 292 -17.85 11.74 -3.99
N ALA A 293 -19.04 11.57 -3.40
CA ALA A 293 -19.26 11.38 -1.96
C ALA A 293 -18.68 12.52 -1.09
N GLU A 294 -18.49 13.70 -1.68
CA GLU A 294 -17.92 14.86 -1.01
C GLU A 294 -18.93 15.50 -0.07
N GLN A 295 -18.46 15.87 1.11
CA GLN A 295 -19.18 16.67 2.08
C GLN A 295 -18.21 17.70 2.68
N PRO A 296 -18.69 18.90 3.09
CA PRO A 296 -17.84 19.89 3.73
C PRO A 296 -17.13 19.33 4.95
N GLY A 297 -15.81 19.49 5.00
CA GLY A 297 -14.94 19.01 6.08
C GLY A 297 -14.45 17.56 5.96
N LYS A 298 -14.97 16.78 5.01
CA LYS A 298 -14.60 15.39 4.80
C LYS A 298 -13.19 15.26 4.20
N ILE A 299 -12.38 14.35 4.70
CA ILE A 299 -11.10 13.99 4.08
C ILE A 299 -11.34 12.94 2.99
N MET A 300 -10.66 13.08 1.86
CA MET A 300 -10.81 12.20 0.69
C MET A 300 -10.38 10.75 0.94
N HIS A 301 -10.93 9.85 0.13
CA HIS A 301 -10.58 8.42 0.08
C HIS A 301 -9.35 8.20 -0.80
N GLU A 302 -9.43 8.55 -2.09
CA GLU A 302 -8.32 8.39 -3.05
C GLU A 302 -8.29 9.48 -4.12
N LEU A 303 -7.10 9.69 -4.70
CA LEU A 303 -6.85 10.58 -5.84
C LEU A 303 -6.19 9.82 -6.99
N ARG A 304 -6.73 9.94 -8.19
CA ARG A 304 -6.22 9.34 -9.43
C ARG A 304 -6.23 10.34 -10.57
N PRO A 305 -5.38 10.15 -11.62
CA PRO A 305 -5.44 10.94 -12.85
C PRO A 305 -6.78 10.86 -13.59
N THR A 306 -7.41 9.68 -13.56
CA THR A 306 -8.64 9.37 -14.29
C THR A 306 -9.61 8.59 -13.41
N ALA A 307 -10.88 8.56 -13.82
CA ALA A 307 -11.89 7.78 -13.13
C ALA A 307 -11.53 6.29 -13.16
N LEU A 308 -11.82 5.59 -12.07
CA LEU A 308 -11.70 4.14 -11.98
C LEU A 308 -13.04 3.52 -12.37
N GLU A 309 -13.05 2.70 -13.43
CA GLU A 309 -14.23 1.98 -13.88
C GLU A 309 -14.02 0.48 -13.71
N LEU A 310 -14.91 -0.16 -12.95
CA LEU A 310 -14.95 -1.61 -12.75
C LEU A 310 -16.34 -2.14 -13.14
N PRO A 311 -16.61 -2.34 -14.44
CA PRO A 311 -17.95 -2.66 -14.95
C PRO A 311 -18.55 -3.94 -14.35
N GLN A 312 -17.70 -4.94 -14.07
CA GLN A 312 -18.12 -6.22 -13.48
C GLN A 312 -18.65 -6.06 -12.05
N GLN A 313 -18.15 -5.05 -11.32
CA GLN A 313 -18.55 -4.72 -9.95
C GLN A 313 -19.59 -3.58 -9.92
N LYS A 314 -19.92 -2.99 -11.08
CA LYS A 314 -20.77 -1.79 -11.21
C LYS A 314 -20.22 -0.58 -10.44
N ILE A 315 -18.91 -0.51 -10.26
CA ILE A 315 -18.22 0.57 -9.54
C ILE A 315 -17.66 1.58 -10.55
N MET A 316 -17.86 2.87 -10.25
CA MET A 316 -17.28 4.01 -10.96
C MET A 316 -16.86 5.05 -9.93
N LEU A 317 -15.55 5.18 -9.71
CA LEU A 317 -15.00 6.14 -8.76
C LEU A 317 -14.44 7.34 -9.53
N PRO A 318 -14.85 8.58 -9.18
CA PRO A 318 -14.30 9.77 -9.79
C PRO A 318 -12.80 9.96 -9.45
N PRO A 319 -12.06 10.75 -10.23
CA PRO A 319 -10.62 10.99 -10.00
C PRO A 319 -10.28 11.43 -8.57
N LEU A 320 -11.11 12.30 -7.97
CA LEU A 320 -11.06 12.64 -6.56
C LEU A 320 -12.32 12.10 -5.88
N TYR A 321 -12.16 11.06 -5.08
CA TYR A 321 -13.25 10.33 -4.45
C TYR A 321 -13.19 10.44 -2.93
N TYR A 322 -14.34 10.62 -2.27
CA TYR A 322 -14.47 10.83 -0.83
C TYR A 322 -15.25 9.70 -0.13
N GLY A 323 -15.40 8.52 -0.74
CA GLY A 323 -16.10 7.37 -0.14
C GLY A 323 -15.33 6.70 1.00
N THR A 324 -15.05 7.45 2.06
CA THR A 324 -14.42 6.99 3.30
C THR A 324 -15.17 7.58 4.50
N ILE A 325 -15.44 6.75 5.51
CA ILE A 325 -16.07 7.21 6.77
C ILE A 325 -15.05 7.42 7.90
N ASP A 326 -13.85 6.85 7.76
CA ASP A 326 -12.81 6.79 8.79
C ASP A 326 -11.65 7.78 8.59
N ALA A 327 -11.38 8.25 7.37
CA ALA A 327 -10.24 9.15 7.13
C ALA A 327 -10.34 10.48 7.91
N THR A 328 -11.52 11.10 7.98
CA THR A 328 -11.70 12.38 8.70
C THR A 328 -11.42 12.26 10.21
N PRO A 329 -12.00 11.31 10.97
CA PRO A 329 -11.64 11.17 12.38
C PRO A 329 -10.17 10.75 12.58
N LEU A 330 -9.60 9.92 11.70
CA LEU A 330 -8.18 9.56 11.76
C LEU A 330 -7.26 10.77 11.54
N TRP A 331 -7.63 11.68 10.64
CA TRP A 331 -6.88 12.93 10.39
C TRP A 331 -6.84 13.81 11.65
N ILE A 332 -7.95 13.94 12.37
CA ILE A 332 -8.02 14.72 13.62
C ILE A 332 -7.11 14.09 14.69
N VAL A 333 -7.15 12.77 14.84
CA VAL A 333 -6.31 12.06 15.82
C VAL A 333 -4.82 12.24 15.48
N LEU A 334 -4.44 12.07 14.21
CA LEU A 334 -3.07 12.25 13.76
C LEU A 334 -2.59 13.69 13.95
N LEU A 335 -3.44 14.70 13.72
CA LEU A 335 -3.09 16.11 13.97
C LEU A 335 -2.70 16.34 15.44
N ARG A 336 -3.50 15.80 16.37
CA ARG A 336 -3.21 15.89 17.80
C ARG A 336 -1.93 15.15 18.15
N ASP A 337 -1.77 13.93 17.66
CA ASP A 337 -0.58 13.11 17.93
C ASP A 337 0.69 13.77 17.35
N THR A 338 0.60 14.40 16.19
CA THR A 338 1.69 15.16 15.54
C THR A 338 2.10 16.37 16.35
N TRP A 339 1.14 17.13 16.89
CA TRP A 339 1.42 18.22 17.82
C TRP A 339 2.13 17.71 19.08
N ARG A 340 1.63 16.62 19.69
CA ARG A 340 2.26 16.01 20.86
C ARG A 340 3.65 15.42 20.59
N ALA A 341 3.93 15.06 19.34
CA ALA A 341 5.25 14.61 18.90
C ALA A 341 6.27 15.76 18.73
N GLY A 342 5.86 17.01 18.96
CA GLY A 342 6.77 18.17 19.05
C GLY A 342 6.78 19.07 17.81
N VAL A 343 5.87 18.87 16.85
CA VAL A 343 5.67 19.82 15.74
C VAL A 343 5.25 21.18 16.29
N SER A 344 5.72 22.26 15.64
CA SER A 344 5.57 23.61 16.19
C SER A 344 4.09 24.05 16.24
N GLY A 345 3.73 24.79 17.28
CA GLY A 345 2.36 25.28 17.42
C GLY A 345 1.89 26.14 16.25
N ALA A 346 2.79 26.88 15.58
CA ALA A 346 2.45 27.68 14.40
C ALA A 346 1.95 26.83 13.22
N GLU A 347 2.55 25.66 13.02
CA GLU A 347 2.16 24.74 11.96
C GLU A 347 0.82 24.07 12.24
N ILE A 348 0.55 23.76 13.52
CA ILE A 348 -0.74 23.24 13.96
C ILE A 348 -1.83 24.32 13.85
N THR A 349 -1.53 25.56 14.24
CA THR A 349 -2.44 26.71 14.11
C THR A 349 -2.92 26.89 12.66
N ALA A 350 -2.05 26.67 11.68
CA ALA A 350 -2.41 26.78 10.26
C ALA A 350 -3.48 25.76 9.82
N LEU A 351 -3.59 24.62 10.52
CA LEU A 351 -4.56 23.56 10.24
C LEU A 351 -5.83 23.63 11.09
N LEU A 352 -5.97 24.61 12.00
CA LEU A 352 -7.17 24.78 12.82
C LEU A 352 -8.46 25.01 12.02
N PRO A 353 -8.47 25.74 10.88
CA PRO A 353 -9.67 25.83 10.05
C PRO A 353 -10.12 24.46 9.52
N ASN A 354 -9.19 23.63 9.08
CA ASN A 354 -9.48 22.28 8.60
C ASN A 354 -9.94 21.36 9.74
N LEU A 355 -9.35 21.51 10.94
CA LEU A 355 -9.80 20.80 12.14
C LEU A 355 -11.26 21.13 12.48
N ARG A 356 -11.65 22.41 12.47
CA ARG A 356 -13.05 22.79 12.72
C ARG A 356 -13.99 22.18 11.69
N ALA A 357 -13.66 22.28 10.41
CA ALA A 357 -14.46 21.68 9.35
C ALA A 357 -14.57 20.15 9.50
N ALA A 358 -13.48 19.46 9.83
CA ALA A 358 -13.47 18.01 10.05
C ALA A 358 -14.33 17.59 11.26
N LEU A 359 -14.27 18.36 12.35
CA LEU A 359 -15.10 18.17 13.53
C LEU A 359 -16.58 18.38 13.18
N GLU A 360 -16.91 19.51 12.55
CA GLU A 360 -18.27 19.82 12.06
C GLU A 360 -18.79 18.73 11.13
N TRP A 361 -17.96 18.20 10.23
CA TRP A 361 -18.33 17.06 9.38
C TRP A 361 -18.79 15.85 10.18
N MET A 362 -18.06 15.48 11.24
CA MET A 362 -18.46 14.34 12.08
C MET A 362 -19.85 14.54 12.67
N ARG A 363 -20.16 15.74 13.18
CA ARG A 363 -21.44 16.04 13.84
C ARG A 363 -22.59 16.21 12.85
N ASP A 364 -22.35 16.91 11.75
CA ASP A 364 -23.42 17.45 10.90
C ASP A 364 -23.69 16.59 9.65
N TYR A 365 -22.71 15.83 9.18
CA TYR A 365 -22.82 15.05 7.94
C TYR A 365 -22.65 13.54 8.14
N ALA A 366 -21.76 13.13 9.04
CA ALA A 366 -21.49 11.72 9.26
C ALA A 366 -22.44 11.08 10.29
N THR A 367 -22.87 11.85 11.29
CA THR A 367 -23.71 11.34 12.39
C THR A 367 -25.18 11.25 11.97
N GLY A 368 -25.75 10.04 12.00
CA GLY A 368 -27.18 9.81 11.77
C GLY A 368 -28.06 10.17 12.97
N ASP A 369 -29.36 10.01 12.80
CA ASP A 369 -30.38 10.35 13.83
C ASP A 369 -30.21 9.58 15.15
N ASP A 370 -29.60 8.38 15.09
CA ASP A 370 -29.28 7.55 16.25
C ASP A 370 -27.97 7.96 16.96
N GLY A 371 -27.28 8.96 16.43
CA GLY A 371 -26.06 9.52 17.00
C GLY A 371 -24.80 8.68 16.73
N PHE A 372 -24.82 7.81 15.72
CA PHE A 372 -23.63 7.09 15.23
C PHE A 372 -23.17 7.61 13.88
N LEU A 373 -21.86 7.54 13.62
CA LEU A 373 -21.33 7.80 12.29
C LEU A 373 -21.74 6.68 11.34
N ARG A 374 -22.43 7.04 10.25
CA ARG A 374 -22.96 6.12 9.24
C ARG A 374 -22.48 6.48 7.85
N TYR A 375 -22.34 5.48 7.00
CA TYR A 375 -22.11 5.67 5.57
C TYR A 375 -23.16 4.95 4.73
N ILE A 376 -23.37 5.51 3.55
CA ILE A 376 -24.10 4.92 2.45
C ILE A 376 -23.54 5.52 1.15
N ASP A 377 -23.46 4.73 0.09
CA ASP A 377 -23.20 5.26 -1.24
C ASP A 377 -24.47 5.85 -1.84
N GLU A 378 -24.61 7.17 -1.77
CA GLU A 378 -25.74 7.90 -2.34
C GLU A 378 -25.74 7.91 -3.88
N SER A 379 -24.59 7.62 -4.51
CA SER A 379 -24.46 7.61 -5.97
C SER A 379 -24.98 6.33 -6.62
N GLY A 380 -25.01 5.22 -5.86
CA GLY A 380 -25.32 3.87 -6.34
C GLY A 380 -24.26 3.26 -7.26
N ARG A 381 -23.07 3.87 -7.36
CA ARG A 381 -21.93 3.44 -8.19
C ARG A 381 -20.58 3.52 -7.47
N GLY A 382 -20.56 4.00 -6.22
CA GLY A 382 -19.37 4.10 -5.39
C GLY A 382 -19.11 2.80 -4.63
N LEU A 383 -18.21 2.87 -3.64
CA LEU A 383 -17.96 1.76 -2.72
C LEU A 383 -19.16 1.55 -1.79
N SER A 384 -19.66 0.32 -1.73
CA SER A 384 -20.76 -0.05 -0.82
C SER A 384 -20.33 0.00 0.64
N ASN A 385 -19.07 -0.33 0.93
CA ASN A 385 -18.44 -0.23 2.24
C ASN A 385 -17.37 0.87 2.23
N GLN A 386 -17.45 1.81 3.18
CA GLN A 386 -16.56 3.00 3.21
C GLN A 386 -15.59 3.01 4.40
N GLY A 387 -15.51 1.92 5.17
CA GLY A 387 -14.47 1.71 6.18
C GLY A 387 -13.19 1.13 5.58
N TRP A 388 -12.22 0.77 6.41
CA TRP A 388 -10.98 0.13 5.94
C TRP A 388 -11.20 -1.22 5.25
N LYS A 389 -12.28 -1.92 5.60
CA LYS A 389 -12.76 -3.11 4.89
C LYS A 389 -13.76 -2.71 3.80
N ASP A 390 -13.25 -2.22 2.69
CA ASP A 390 -14.06 -1.59 1.62
C ASP A 390 -14.51 -2.54 0.49
N SER A 391 -14.25 -3.85 0.59
CA SER A 391 -14.85 -4.83 -0.34
C SER A 391 -16.36 -4.95 -0.10
N ASP A 392 -17.11 -5.29 -1.15
CA ASP A 392 -18.57 -5.41 -1.13
C ASP A 392 -19.09 -6.49 -0.15
N ASP A 393 -18.30 -7.54 0.05
CA ASP A 393 -18.59 -8.69 0.91
C ASP A 393 -18.11 -8.57 2.36
N SER A 394 -17.57 -7.41 2.77
CA SER A 394 -16.81 -7.31 4.02
C SER A 394 -17.64 -7.27 5.30
N ILE A 395 -18.84 -6.69 5.25
CA ILE A 395 -19.73 -6.51 6.40
C ILE A 395 -20.89 -7.50 6.29
N GLN A 396 -20.73 -8.63 6.96
CA GLN A 396 -21.69 -9.73 6.92
C GLN A 396 -22.08 -10.21 8.31
N TRP A 397 -23.26 -10.79 8.40
CA TRP A 397 -23.77 -11.49 9.57
C TRP A 397 -23.02 -12.81 9.77
N HIS A 398 -23.15 -13.41 10.96
CA HIS A 398 -22.59 -14.74 11.25
C HIS A 398 -22.99 -15.81 10.21
N ASP A 399 -24.20 -15.71 9.65
CA ASP A 399 -24.75 -16.61 8.62
C ASP A 399 -24.29 -16.30 7.19
N GLY A 400 -23.47 -15.26 6.99
CA GLY A 400 -22.94 -14.84 5.69
C GLY A 400 -23.86 -13.93 4.88
N ARG A 401 -25.04 -13.56 5.39
CA ARG A 401 -25.85 -12.49 4.77
C ARG A 401 -25.10 -11.16 4.86
N LEU A 402 -25.24 -10.29 3.86
CA LEU A 402 -24.65 -8.95 3.89
C LEU A 402 -25.49 -7.99 4.74
N ALA A 403 -24.84 -7.05 5.43
CA ALA A 403 -25.52 -5.99 6.15
C ALA A 403 -26.16 -4.97 5.19
N GLU A 404 -27.33 -4.45 5.54
CA GLU A 404 -28.02 -3.42 4.77
C GLU A 404 -27.54 -2.02 5.20
N GLY A 405 -27.29 -1.14 4.24
CA GLY A 405 -26.91 0.25 4.50
C GLY A 405 -28.11 1.18 4.78
N PRO A 406 -27.92 2.29 5.52
CA PRO A 406 -26.65 2.83 5.99
C PRO A 406 -26.01 2.03 7.14
N ILE A 407 -24.69 1.85 7.13
CA ILE A 407 -23.95 1.02 8.10
C ILE A 407 -23.20 1.91 9.10
N ALA A 408 -23.23 1.57 10.39
CA ALA A 408 -22.39 2.15 11.43
C ALA A 408 -21.34 1.13 11.91
N LEU A 409 -20.06 1.32 11.55
CA LEU A 409 -18.96 0.42 11.91
C LEU A 409 -18.43 0.68 13.32
N CYS A 410 -18.03 -0.38 14.04
CA CYS A 410 -17.59 -0.25 15.43
C CYS A 410 -16.28 0.55 15.57
N GLU A 411 -15.28 0.27 14.73
CA GLU A 411 -13.97 0.94 14.78
C GLU A 411 -14.10 2.44 14.50
N VAL A 412 -15.01 2.80 13.59
CA VAL A 412 -15.28 4.19 13.22
C VAL A 412 -15.84 4.96 14.41
N GLN A 413 -16.70 4.35 15.22
CA GLN A 413 -17.18 5.00 16.45
C GLN A 413 -16.03 5.21 17.45
N GLY A 414 -15.12 4.23 17.55
CA GLY A 414 -13.88 4.37 18.34
C GLY A 414 -13.01 5.54 17.86
N TYR A 415 -12.81 5.66 16.55
CA TYR A 415 -12.07 6.78 15.97
C TYR A 415 -12.77 8.11 16.19
N ALA A 416 -14.09 8.18 16.01
CA ALA A 416 -14.87 9.39 16.22
C ALA A 416 -14.83 9.86 17.67
N TYR A 417 -14.90 8.93 18.64
CA TYR A 417 -14.68 9.25 20.04
C TYR A 417 -13.27 9.82 20.27
N ALA A 418 -12.23 9.15 19.76
CA ALA A 418 -10.85 9.61 19.91
C ALA A 418 -10.63 10.98 19.25
N ALA A 419 -11.22 11.20 18.07
CA ALA A 419 -11.17 12.45 17.32
C ALA A 419 -11.85 13.59 18.06
N ALA A 420 -13.04 13.37 18.66
CA ALA A 420 -13.71 14.39 19.45
C ALA A 420 -12.89 14.80 20.69
N ILE A 421 -12.27 13.83 21.38
CA ILE A 421 -11.38 14.13 22.52
C ILE A 421 -10.11 14.86 22.05
N ALA A 422 -9.51 14.44 20.93
CA ALA A 422 -8.32 15.04 20.36
C ALA A 422 -8.58 16.47 19.86
N GLY A 423 -9.69 16.68 19.16
CA GLY A 423 -10.13 17.98 18.69
C GLY A 423 -10.44 18.94 19.84
N ALA A 424 -11.12 18.48 20.89
CA ALA A 424 -11.35 19.28 22.09
C ALA A 424 -10.03 19.77 22.72
N GLU A 425 -9.05 18.87 22.86
CA GLU A 425 -7.73 19.19 23.39
C GLU A 425 -7.00 20.24 22.53
N LEU A 426 -7.03 20.09 21.20
CA LEU A 426 -6.42 21.06 20.30
C LEU A 426 -7.13 22.42 20.38
N LEU A 427 -8.46 22.47 20.34
CA LEU A 427 -9.20 23.72 20.41
C LEU A 427 -8.86 24.49 21.71
N GLU A 428 -8.90 23.80 22.86
CA GLU A 428 -8.55 24.39 24.16
C GLU A 428 -7.09 24.87 24.21
N SER A 429 -6.16 24.08 23.70
CA SER A 429 -4.72 24.37 23.75
C SER A 429 -4.33 25.58 22.90
N PHE A 430 -5.10 25.88 21.84
CA PHE A 430 -4.87 27.00 20.94
C PHE A 430 -5.85 28.17 21.14
N GLY A 431 -6.65 28.14 22.23
CA GLY A 431 -7.55 29.24 22.61
C GLY A 431 -8.83 29.36 21.78
N GLU A 432 -9.17 28.30 21.03
CA GLU A 432 -10.41 28.18 20.28
C GLU A 432 -11.56 27.71 21.19
N GLN A 433 -12.81 28.01 20.80
CA GLN A 433 -14.01 27.61 21.54
C GLN A 433 -14.48 26.21 21.14
N GLY A 434 -15.37 25.59 21.94
CA GLY A 434 -16.04 24.32 21.61
C GLY A 434 -15.45 23.06 22.24
N GLY A 435 -14.36 23.14 23.01
CA GLY A 435 -13.74 21.98 23.65
C GLY A 435 -14.67 21.17 24.55
N GLU A 436 -15.41 21.83 25.46
CA GLU A 436 -16.38 21.16 26.34
C GLU A 436 -17.54 20.51 25.59
N GLU A 437 -18.01 21.13 24.49
CA GLU A 437 -19.06 20.59 23.64
C GLU A 437 -18.61 19.27 23.00
N TRP A 438 -17.39 19.21 22.48
CA TRP A 438 -16.81 17.99 21.91
C TRP A 438 -16.57 16.89 22.94
N ARG A 439 -16.16 17.24 24.17
CA ARG A 439 -16.06 16.25 25.26
C ARG A 439 -17.43 15.69 25.66
N SER A 440 -18.45 16.53 25.66
CA SER A 440 -19.84 16.13 25.93
C SER A 440 -20.38 15.22 24.82
N TRP A 441 -20.12 15.58 23.55
CA TRP A 441 -20.46 14.77 22.38
C TRP A 441 -19.79 13.40 22.44
N ALA A 442 -18.49 13.35 22.75
CA ALA A 442 -17.74 12.10 22.91
C ALA A 442 -18.31 11.22 24.03
N THR A 443 -18.65 11.82 25.18
CA THR A 443 -19.26 11.11 26.31
C THR A 443 -20.61 10.49 25.90
N ALA A 444 -21.44 11.23 25.17
CA ALA A 444 -22.72 10.73 24.68
C ALA A 444 -22.55 9.59 23.66
N LEU A 445 -21.60 9.71 22.72
CA LEU A 445 -21.27 8.63 21.77
C LEU A 445 -20.82 7.37 22.51
N ARG A 446 -19.95 7.52 23.51
CA ARG A 446 -19.47 6.40 24.33
C ARG A 446 -20.63 5.68 25.02
N THR A 447 -21.55 6.41 25.63
CA THR A 447 -22.73 5.80 26.28
C THR A 447 -23.55 5.01 25.28
N ARG A 448 -23.94 5.62 24.15
CA ARG A 448 -24.73 4.96 23.10
C ARG A 448 -24.03 3.71 22.55
N PHE A 449 -22.73 3.80 22.27
CA PHE A 449 -21.94 2.67 21.76
C PHE A 449 -22.00 1.48 22.71
N ASN A 450 -21.81 1.72 24.01
CA ASN A 450 -21.83 0.66 25.02
C ASN A 450 -23.21 0.03 25.21
N GLU A 451 -24.29 0.73 24.87
CA GLU A 451 -25.65 0.19 24.89
C GLU A 451 -25.96 -0.61 23.61
N ALA A 452 -25.52 -0.13 22.44
CA ALA A 452 -25.97 -0.61 21.14
C ALA A 452 -25.07 -1.68 20.48
N PHE A 453 -23.76 -1.71 20.74
CA PHE A 453 -22.84 -2.53 19.94
C PHE A 453 -22.47 -3.91 20.54
N TRP A 454 -22.86 -4.25 21.77
CA TRP A 454 -22.38 -5.48 22.43
C TRP A 454 -23.24 -6.73 22.16
N VAL A 455 -22.69 -7.73 21.48
CA VAL A 455 -23.36 -9.01 21.25
C VAL A 455 -23.14 -9.94 22.46
N PRO A 456 -24.21 -10.44 23.11
CA PRO A 456 -24.08 -11.41 24.19
C PRO A 456 -23.53 -12.73 23.67
N SER A 457 -22.55 -13.31 24.38
CA SER A 457 -21.90 -14.56 23.96
C SER A 457 -21.55 -15.45 25.15
N PRO A 458 -21.70 -16.78 25.04
CA PRO A 458 -21.28 -17.71 26.10
C PRO A 458 -19.79 -17.56 26.49
N ASP A 459 -18.94 -17.19 25.53
CA ASP A 459 -17.50 -17.00 25.73
C ASP A 459 -17.13 -15.56 26.13
N GLY A 460 -18.14 -14.76 26.48
CA GLY A 460 -18.06 -13.37 26.89
C GLY A 460 -18.40 -12.41 25.77
N ASP A 461 -19.20 -11.39 26.10
CA ASP A 461 -19.73 -10.41 25.16
C ASP A 461 -18.62 -9.76 24.32
N TYR A 462 -18.95 -9.44 23.07
CA TYR A 462 -18.04 -8.81 22.12
C TYR A 462 -18.72 -7.69 21.34
N PRO A 463 -17.98 -6.69 20.83
CA PRO A 463 -18.55 -5.69 19.94
C PRO A 463 -18.96 -6.31 18.61
N ALA A 464 -20.20 -6.08 18.18
CA ALA A 464 -20.67 -6.25 16.81
C ALA A 464 -19.74 -5.49 15.86
N ILE A 465 -19.48 -6.04 14.67
CA ILE A 465 -18.69 -5.32 13.65
C ILE A 465 -19.38 -4.03 13.23
N ALA A 466 -20.72 -4.04 13.19
CA ALA A 466 -21.52 -2.91 12.77
C ALA A 466 -22.94 -2.93 13.34
N LEU A 467 -23.64 -1.80 13.19
CA LEU A 467 -25.09 -1.74 13.13
C LEU A 467 -25.53 -1.53 11.68
N ASP A 468 -26.55 -2.26 11.25
CA ASP A 468 -27.12 -2.12 9.91
C ASP A 468 -28.15 -0.98 9.81
N ALA A 469 -28.87 -0.91 8.69
CA ALA A 469 -29.93 0.05 8.41
C ALA A 469 -31.07 0.04 9.43
N HIS A 470 -31.35 -1.11 10.04
CA HIS A 470 -32.43 -1.30 11.02
C HIS A 470 -31.96 -1.05 12.46
N GLY A 471 -30.66 -0.80 12.63
CA GLY A 471 -30.03 -0.66 13.95
C GLY A 471 -29.72 -2.00 14.61
N ASP A 472 -29.81 -3.10 13.87
CA ASP A 472 -29.53 -4.44 14.38
C ASP A 472 -28.02 -4.71 14.40
N ARG A 473 -27.57 -5.51 15.37
CA ARG A 473 -26.15 -5.84 15.60
C ARG A 473 -25.69 -6.88 14.59
N VAL A 474 -24.84 -6.48 13.65
CA VAL A 474 -24.17 -7.41 12.73
C VAL A 474 -23.16 -8.24 13.53
N ASP A 475 -23.45 -9.52 13.71
CA ASP A 475 -22.92 -10.35 14.80
C ASP A 475 -21.69 -11.19 14.45
N SER A 476 -21.17 -11.10 13.22
CA SER A 476 -19.89 -11.75 12.85
C SER A 476 -18.75 -11.28 13.74
N VAL A 477 -17.83 -12.19 14.06
CA VAL A 477 -16.66 -11.91 14.88
C VAL A 477 -15.51 -11.47 13.95
N ALA A 478 -15.05 -10.24 14.11
CA ALA A 478 -14.07 -9.63 13.22
C ALA A 478 -12.95 -8.89 13.96
N SER A 479 -11.81 -8.71 13.29
CA SER A 479 -10.65 -7.98 13.82
C SER A 479 -10.93 -6.51 14.18
N ASN A 480 -11.98 -5.89 13.60
CA ASN A 480 -12.38 -4.50 13.83
C ASN A 480 -12.44 -4.10 15.31
N MET A 481 -12.84 -5.03 16.20
CA MET A 481 -12.87 -4.76 17.64
C MET A 481 -11.50 -4.38 18.23
N GLY A 482 -10.40 -4.83 17.60
CA GLY A 482 -9.04 -4.47 18.00
C GLY A 482 -8.72 -2.99 17.82
N HIS A 483 -9.40 -2.31 16.90
CA HIS A 483 -9.26 -0.87 16.66
C HIS A 483 -9.97 -0.02 17.73
N LEU A 484 -10.82 -0.62 18.58
CA LEU A 484 -11.44 0.09 19.71
C LEU A 484 -10.45 0.31 20.86
N LEU A 485 -9.41 -0.53 20.97
CA LEU A 485 -8.44 -0.50 22.05
C LEU A 485 -7.57 0.77 21.97
N GLY A 486 -7.38 1.45 23.10
CA GLY A 486 -6.61 2.69 23.16
C GLY A 486 -7.35 3.94 22.69
N THR A 487 -8.59 3.82 22.17
CA THR A 487 -9.43 4.98 21.81
C THR A 487 -10.08 5.62 23.03
N GLY A 488 -10.33 4.83 24.09
CA GLY A 488 -11.06 5.23 25.29
C GLY A 488 -12.59 5.04 25.23
N ILE A 489 -13.14 4.55 24.11
CA ILE A 489 -14.59 4.31 23.99
C ILE A 489 -15.05 3.11 24.84
N VAL A 490 -14.21 2.08 24.98
CA VAL A 490 -14.50 0.90 25.79
C VAL A 490 -14.01 1.08 27.24
N SER A 491 -14.63 0.37 28.18
CA SER A 491 -14.16 0.28 29.56
C SER A 491 -13.02 -0.74 29.70
N PRO A 492 -12.22 -0.70 30.78
CA PRO A 492 -11.15 -1.70 31.00
C PRO A 492 -11.64 -3.16 31.02
N LYS A 493 -12.86 -3.40 31.51
CA LYS A 493 -13.47 -4.75 31.50
C LYS A 493 -13.78 -5.23 30.08
N GLN A 494 -14.26 -4.33 29.25
CA GLN A 494 -14.57 -4.57 27.84
C GLN A 494 -13.29 -4.74 27.02
N ALA A 495 -12.26 -3.94 27.27
CA ALA A 495 -10.94 -4.11 26.68
C ALA A 495 -10.37 -5.51 26.98
N ALA A 496 -10.57 -6.04 28.20
CA ALA A 496 -10.16 -7.40 28.55
C ALA A 496 -10.96 -8.49 27.81
N LEU A 497 -12.24 -8.26 27.48
CA LEU A 497 -13.04 -9.17 26.65
C LEU A 497 -12.51 -9.21 25.21
N ILE A 498 -12.29 -8.02 24.62
CA ILE A 498 -11.71 -7.86 23.29
C ILE A 498 -10.33 -8.53 23.23
N ALA A 499 -9.44 -8.26 24.20
CA ALA A 499 -8.10 -8.84 24.23
C ALA A 499 -8.10 -10.36 24.21
N ARG A 500 -9.01 -11.01 24.95
CA ARG A 500 -9.16 -12.47 24.92
C ARG A 500 -9.68 -12.96 23.58
N ARG A 501 -10.65 -12.27 22.99
CA ARG A 501 -11.27 -12.66 21.71
C ARG A 501 -10.28 -12.56 20.55
N LEU A 502 -9.46 -11.52 20.48
CA LEU A 502 -8.44 -11.35 19.45
C LEU A 502 -7.42 -12.50 19.41
N LEU A 503 -7.16 -13.13 20.56
CA LEU A 503 -6.27 -14.28 20.69
C LEU A 503 -6.95 -15.64 20.53
N SER A 504 -8.26 -15.66 20.30
CA SER A 504 -8.95 -16.89 19.99
C SER A 504 -8.34 -17.54 18.74
N PRO A 505 -8.31 -18.88 18.66
CA PRO A 505 -7.82 -19.56 17.46
C PRO A 505 -8.65 -19.25 16.21
N GLU A 506 -9.85 -18.71 16.39
CA GLU A 506 -10.71 -18.20 15.32
C GLU A 506 -10.13 -16.97 14.63
N LEU A 507 -9.56 -16.02 15.38
CA LEU A 507 -8.98 -14.80 14.81
C LEU A 507 -7.46 -14.88 14.69
N HIS A 508 -6.75 -15.41 15.68
CA HIS A 508 -5.29 -15.48 15.65
C HIS A 508 -4.82 -16.69 14.83
N SER A 509 -4.28 -16.44 13.64
CA SER A 509 -3.78 -17.50 12.74
C SER A 509 -2.41 -18.08 13.13
N GLY A 510 -1.69 -17.39 14.02
CA GLY A 510 -0.27 -17.61 14.29
C GLY A 510 0.66 -16.88 13.31
N PHE A 511 0.11 -16.20 12.30
CA PHE A 511 0.81 -15.27 11.40
C PHE A 511 0.24 -13.84 11.48
N GLY A 512 -0.85 -13.63 12.20
CA GLY A 512 -1.48 -12.35 12.51
C GLY A 512 -2.97 -12.54 12.83
N LEU A 513 -3.73 -11.44 12.82
CA LEU A 513 -5.19 -11.47 12.98
C LEU A 513 -5.86 -11.69 11.62
N ARG A 514 -6.71 -12.71 11.55
CA ARG A 514 -7.69 -12.86 10.46
C ARG A 514 -8.68 -11.73 10.57
N THR A 515 -9.10 -11.21 9.42
CA THR A 515 -10.13 -10.17 9.38
C THR A 515 -11.49 -10.68 9.89
N MET A 516 -11.74 -11.99 9.82
CA MET A 516 -12.98 -12.64 10.21
C MET A 516 -12.73 -13.96 10.94
N SER A 517 -13.60 -14.32 11.87
CA SER A 517 -13.56 -15.59 12.59
C SER A 517 -13.76 -16.76 11.62
N THR A 518 -12.96 -17.82 11.83
CA THR A 518 -13.14 -19.10 11.12
C THR A 518 -14.49 -19.79 11.38
N ALA A 519 -15.27 -19.31 12.35
CA ALA A 519 -16.59 -19.84 12.68
C ALA A 519 -17.72 -19.15 11.91
N ASP A 520 -17.48 -17.98 11.29
CA ASP A 520 -18.48 -17.27 10.50
C ASP A 520 -18.62 -17.88 9.09
N ALA A 521 -19.84 -17.93 8.56
CA ALA A 521 -20.14 -18.63 7.31
C ALA A 521 -19.42 -18.03 6.09
N GLY A 522 -19.14 -16.73 6.12
CA GLY A 522 -18.43 -16.05 5.04
C GLY A 522 -16.90 -16.07 5.18
N TYR A 523 -16.35 -16.81 6.15
CA TYR A 523 -14.92 -16.97 6.25
C TYR A 523 -14.32 -17.72 5.04
N TRP A 524 -13.31 -17.10 4.43
CA TRP A 524 -12.44 -17.77 3.47
C TRP A 524 -10.99 -17.28 3.65
N PRO A 525 -9.98 -18.16 3.78
CA PRO A 525 -8.60 -17.73 4.06
C PRO A 525 -8.01 -16.83 2.97
N LEU A 526 -8.52 -16.90 1.74
CA LEU A 526 -8.13 -16.01 0.64
C LEU A 526 -9.23 -15.00 0.26
N SER A 527 -10.16 -14.68 1.16
CA SER A 527 -11.06 -13.53 0.97
C SER A 527 -10.34 -12.24 1.40
N TYR A 528 -10.52 -11.18 0.61
CA TYR A 528 -9.82 -9.91 0.78
C TYR A 528 -10.07 -9.32 2.17
N HIS A 529 -11.33 -9.18 2.60
CA HIS A 529 -11.69 -8.74 3.96
C HIS A 529 -12.49 -9.77 4.78
N GLY A 530 -12.78 -10.95 4.22
CA GLY A 530 -13.53 -12.03 4.88
C GLY A 530 -12.67 -13.20 5.37
N GLY A 531 -11.38 -13.01 5.66
CA GLY A 531 -10.59 -14.06 6.31
C GLY A 531 -9.08 -13.97 6.19
N SER A 532 -8.56 -13.15 5.27
CA SER A 532 -7.12 -12.90 5.16
C SER A 532 -6.53 -12.22 6.40
N VAL A 533 -5.21 -12.06 6.43
CA VAL A 533 -4.47 -11.36 7.48
C VAL A 533 -3.81 -10.12 6.90
N TRP A 534 -4.13 -8.97 7.49
CA TRP A 534 -3.54 -7.67 7.16
C TRP A 534 -2.54 -7.25 8.24
N ALA A 535 -1.32 -6.89 7.81
CA ALA A 535 -0.25 -6.54 8.75
C ALA A 535 -0.59 -5.26 9.54
N HIS A 536 -1.22 -4.27 8.89
CA HIS A 536 -1.61 -3.02 9.53
C HIS A 536 -2.71 -3.24 10.59
N ASP A 537 -3.78 -3.99 10.28
CA ASP A 537 -4.88 -4.34 11.19
C ASP A 537 -4.33 -5.00 12.47
N THR A 538 -3.46 -6.01 12.29
CA THR A 538 -2.81 -6.67 13.41
C THR A 538 -1.94 -5.69 14.23
N ALA A 539 -1.21 -4.78 13.58
CA ALA A 539 -0.40 -3.78 14.27
C ALA A 539 -1.24 -2.77 15.06
N ILE A 540 -2.41 -2.36 14.57
CA ILE A 540 -3.35 -1.50 15.30
C ILE A 540 -3.80 -2.20 16.58
N ALA A 541 -4.22 -3.46 16.49
CA ALA A 541 -4.60 -4.25 17.64
C ALA A 541 -3.45 -4.41 18.66
N VAL A 542 -2.22 -4.67 18.19
CA VAL A 542 -1.03 -4.78 19.05
C VAL A 542 -0.76 -3.46 19.81
N LEU A 543 -0.80 -2.32 19.11
CA LEU A 543 -0.63 -1.00 19.74
C LEU A 543 -1.73 -0.72 20.77
N GLY A 544 -2.98 -1.03 20.44
CA GLY A 544 -4.12 -0.89 21.34
C GLY A 544 -3.97 -1.76 22.60
N LEU A 545 -3.63 -3.04 22.45
CA LEU A 545 -3.37 -3.96 23.55
C LEU A 545 -2.24 -3.47 24.45
N ALA A 546 -1.14 -2.98 23.87
CA ALA A 546 -0.02 -2.44 24.62
C ALA A 546 -0.41 -1.20 25.44
N ARG A 547 -1.19 -0.28 24.85
CA ARG A 547 -1.72 0.94 25.53
C ARG A 547 -2.68 0.60 26.68
N GLU A 548 -3.49 -0.43 26.51
CA GLU A 548 -4.44 -0.91 27.53
C GLU A 548 -3.78 -1.82 28.60
N GLY A 549 -2.48 -2.11 28.48
CA GLY A 549 -1.70 -2.89 29.44
C GLY A 549 -1.69 -4.40 29.23
N PHE A 550 -2.30 -4.90 28.16
CA PHE A 550 -2.31 -6.32 27.75
C PHE A 550 -1.02 -6.70 27.01
N ARG A 551 0.13 -6.52 27.67
CA ARG A 551 1.45 -6.69 27.05
C ARG A 551 1.72 -8.12 26.55
N ARG A 552 1.21 -9.13 27.26
CA ARG A 552 1.40 -10.53 26.86
C ARG A 552 0.64 -10.82 25.57
N GLU A 553 -0.59 -10.33 25.49
CA GLU A 553 -1.47 -10.46 24.35
C GLU A 553 -0.89 -9.71 23.13
N ALA A 554 -0.42 -8.48 23.33
CA ALA A 554 0.28 -7.70 22.31
C ALA A 554 1.52 -8.42 21.77
N ARG A 555 2.34 -9.00 22.66
CA ARG A 555 3.54 -9.75 22.28
C ARG A 555 3.22 -10.97 21.44
N GLU A 556 2.18 -11.71 21.77
CA GLU A 556 1.79 -12.93 21.06
C GLU A 556 1.35 -12.65 19.62
N LEU A 557 0.55 -11.61 19.38
CA LEU A 557 0.18 -11.19 18.03
C LEU A 557 1.37 -10.63 17.24
N ALA A 558 2.25 -9.85 17.90
CA ALA A 558 3.48 -9.36 17.29
C ALA A 558 4.41 -10.50 16.86
N ASP A 559 4.52 -11.57 17.66
CA ASP A 559 5.25 -12.78 17.30
C ASP A 559 4.69 -13.49 16.07
N GLY A 560 3.37 -13.42 15.87
CA GLY A 560 2.71 -13.87 14.65
C GLY A 560 3.23 -13.11 13.42
N LEU A 561 3.19 -11.78 13.46
CA LEU A 561 3.69 -10.95 12.35
C LEU A 561 5.19 -11.12 12.11
N ILE A 562 6.01 -11.22 13.15
CA ILE A 562 7.46 -11.48 13.02
C ILE A 562 7.68 -12.85 12.34
N SER A 563 6.87 -13.86 12.69
CA SER A 563 6.93 -15.17 12.05
C SER A 563 6.54 -15.10 10.57
N ALA A 564 5.51 -14.32 10.23
CA ALA A 564 5.12 -14.07 8.84
C ALA A 564 6.21 -13.34 8.05
N ALA A 565 6.80 -12.28 8.62
CA ALA A 565 7.85 -11.48 7.99
C ALA A 565 9.05 -12.33 7.57
N ILE A 566 9.52 -13.26 8.41
CA ILE A 566 10.63 -14.18 8.06
C ILE A 566 10.29 -14.99 6.80
N ARG A 567 9.06 -15.51 6.72
CA ARG A 567 8.62 -16.39 5.62
C ARG A 567 8.36 -15.63 4.32
N LEU A 568 8.01 -14.35 4.44
CA LEU A 568 7.72 -13.45 3.31
C LEU A 568 8.93 -12.62 2.87
N GLY A 569 10.14 -12.98 3.34
CA GLY A 569 11.39 -12.31 2.99
C GLY A 569 11.50 -10.89 3.54
N PHE A 570 10.86 -10.62 4.67
CA PHE A 570 10.79 -9.33 5.39
C PHE A 570 10.10 -8.18 4.64
N ARG A 571 9.60 -8.42 3.42
CA ARG A 571 8.70 -7.51 2.70
C ARG A 571 7.28 -8.02 2.83
N MET A 572 6.58 -7.51 3.84
CA MET A 572 5.18 -7.85 4.10
C MET A 572 4.31 -7.34 2.95
N PRO A 573 3.50 -8.21 2.32
CA PRO A 573 2.49 -7.77 1.37
C PRO A 573 1.39 -6.99 2.10
N GLU A 574 0.52 -6.36 1.33
CA GLU A 574 -0.75 -5.79 1.76
C GLU A 574 -1.53 -6.76 2.68
N LEU A 575 -1.71 -7.99 2.21
CA LEU A 575 -2.37 -9.08 2.93
C LEU A 575 -1.78 -10.44 2.55
N HIS A 576 -1.98 -11.43 3.41
CA HIS A 576 -1.69 -12.85 3.15
C HIS A 576 -2.84 -13.73 3.64
N SER A 577 -2.82 -15.02 3.30
CA SER A 577 -3.88 -15.96 3.65
C SER A 577 -4.16 -16.04 5.16
N GLY A 578 -5.42 -16.24 5.51
CA GLY A 578 -5.89 -16.58 6.85
C GLY A 578 -5.59 -18.01 7.30
N ASP A 579 -4.81 -18.80 6.58
CA ASP A 579 -4.50 -20.17 6.95
C ASP A 579 -3.82 -20.26 8.32
N GLU A 580 -4.19 -21.27 9.10
CA GLU A 580 -3.55 -21.54 10.38
C GLU A 580 -2.09 -21.98 10.21
N ARG A 581 -1.20 -21.43 11.05
CA ARG A 581 0.22 -21.80 11.08
C ARG A 581 0.49 -23.28 11.33
N ARG A 582 -0.43 -24.01 12.00
CA ARG A 582 -0.26 -25.45 12.23
C ARG A 582 -0.50 -26.28 10.97
N GLY A 583 -1.26 -25.76 10.01
CA GLY A 583 -1.55 -26.40 8.73
C GLY A 583 -0.62 -25.98 7.59
N THR A 584 0.09 -24.85 7.71
CA THR A 584 0.98 -24.29 6.67
C THR A 584 2.35 -23.90 7.22
N GLU A 585 3.43 -24.33 6.55
CA GLU A 585 4.80 -23.97 6.96
C GLU A 585 5.15 -22.48 6.75
N SER A 586 4.39 -21.82 5.86
CA SER A 586 4.53 -20.43 5.44
C SER A 586 3.15 -19.84 5.13
N PRO A 587 2.92 -18.53 5.37
CA PRO A 587 1.75 -17.84 4.86
C PRO A 587 1.64 -18.02 3.33
N VAL A 588 0.43 -18.28 2.83
CA VAL A 588 0.17 -18.32 1.39
C VAL A 588 0.02 -16.88 0.89
N PRO A 589 0.78 -16.45 -0.14
CA PRO A 589 0.65 -15.12 -0.71
C PRO A 589 -0.75 -14.89 -1.29
N TYR A 590 -1.36 -13.74 -1.00
CA TYR A 590 -2.59 -13.34 -1.66
C TYR A 590 -2.28 -12.90 -3.11
N PRO A 591 -2.96 -13.45 -4.15
CA PRO A 591 -2.55 -13.29 -5.55
C PRO A 591 -2.43 -11.84 -6.04
N ALA A 592 -3.30 -10.95 -5.57
CA ALA A 592 -3.37 -9.56 -6.04
C ALA A 592 -2.90 -8.54 -4.99
N ALA A 593 -2.11 -8.96 -3.99
CA ALA A 593 -1.66 -8.06 -2.94
C ALA A 593 -0.58 -7.09 -3.44
N CYS A 594 -0.66 -5.83 -3.02
CA CYS A 594 0.47 -4.92 -3.17
C CYS A 594 1.69 -5.40 -2.37
N ARG A 595 2.90 -5.24 -2.93
CA ARG A 595 4.16 -5.65 -2.29
C ARG A 595 5.35 -4.87 -2.87
N PRO A 596 5.64 -3.64 -2.39
CA PRO A 596 5.30 -3.16 -1.05
C PRO A 596 3.93 -2.46 -0.94
N GLN A 597 3.42 -2.40 0.29
CA GLN A 597 2.25 -1.61 0.71
C GLN A 597 2.63 -0.78 1.94
N ALA A 598 2.33 0.52 1.94
CA ALA A 598 2.81 1.49 2.93
C ALA A 598 2.39 1.16 4.35
N TRP A 599 1.11 0.94 4.63
CA TRP A 599 0.66 0.62 5.99
C TRP A 599 1.18 -0.74 6.51
N SER A 600 1.49 -1.68 5.61
CA SER A 600 2.03 -3.00 5.95
C SER A 600 3.53 -2.95 6.22
N ALA A 601 4.25 -2.12 5.47
CA ALA A 601 5.65 -1.81 5.75
C ALA A 601 5.78 -1.01 7.05
N ALA A 602 4.97 0.04 7.22
CA ALA A 602 4.97 0.89 8.41
C ALA A 602 4.58 0.12 9.70
N ALA A 603 3.81 -0.97 9.57
CA ALA A 603 3.52 -1.88 10.68
C ALA A 603 4.78 -2.41 11.37
N ALA A 604 5.91 -2.56 10.66
CA ALA A 604 7.18 -2.97 11.27
C ALA A 604 7.63 -2.00 12.38
N ILE A 605 7.47 -0.69 12.14
CA ILE A 605 7.83 0.38 13.07
C ILE A 605 6.86 0.34 14.27
N ALA A 606 5.55 0.25 14.00
CA ALA A 606 4.55 0.11 15.05
C ALA A 606 4.84 -1.08 15.98
N ILE A 607 5.15 -2.26 15.41
CA ILE A 607 5.47 -3.46 16.18
C ILE A 607 6.76 -3.26 16.99
N ALA A 608 7.81 -2.71 16.39
CA ALA A 608 9.09 -2.46 17.08
C ALA A 608 8.94 -1.57 18.32
N PHE A 609 8.12 -0.52 18.23
CA PHE A 609 7.83 0.36 19.36
C PHE A 609 6.85 -0.25 20.39
N ALA A 610 5.90 -1.07 19.94
CA ALA A 610 4.88 -1.66 20.81
C ALA A 610 5.43 -2.73 21.78
N ILE A 611 6.41 -3.51 21.33
CA ILE A 611 6.97 -4.65 22.09
C ILE A 611 8.24 -4.31 22.89
N ARG A 612 8.54 -3.01 23.04
CA ARG A 612 9.65 -2.49 23.84
C ARG A 612 9.55 -2.83 25.32
#